data_AF-A0A817RDZ2-F1
#
_entry.id   AF-A0A817RDZ2-F1
#
_cell.length_a   1.000
_cell.length_b   1.000
_cell.length_c   1.000
_cell.angle_alpha   90.00
_cell.angle_beta   90.00
_cell.angle_gamma   90.00
#
_symmetry.space_group_name_H-M   'P 1'
#
loop_
_entity.id
_entity.type
_entity.pdbx_description
1 polymer ?
#
loop_
_entity_poly.entity_id
_entity_poly.type
_entity_poly.pdbx_seq_one_letter_code
_entity_poly.pdbx_strand_id
1 'polypeptide(L)'
;MDSLSFAEESVAILVIHSILQYGPLRTDKNEIFDSWCSESHEQLLEDYFIDEFIARLERRLDGCQLSWKNELVLMVITMITMRILTVCDLTRDKRVADLAIKCRRAGENWIVFILENIQKISSSHCNELIKLRLKMVNIGISCVLTFSTHRARIDYLLSSNEHIVSLLKAATTIRDNIILNMNQSNTSNFVKNMMRLTERVLFMLQPKITEILEKSAYQSLNDFATIYWAVILINGTMDGKWQKRTNDPYTSWYDCRYESRQLSIDCSNGTFLIDGMTIATNYFRQIQILTIAIQYIGFYGNSTQYLNADRWEQLISTHMLNLHTFDFQLSYRILDSNRERQAFETLIKKFNSIFWIEHQWFFDHHYHQMTWSNTAIFYSRNPYRRKDYVLYDELVENIWSSRFDINEDPVHHICIHSTNMIKKSIDNFPNATKLTFCGTFEVSRDLIVMDLNRFLPLQQLTKLTIECHHFSFEQLIELLQFTPNVHVLKLDSILLYRTDSLLIQQNDLSKLVSKINTITKVTISKEITLEKIQLFTTVFPRIEYLTINLYKDDLQPIARFLLSKSNNNTRYLSSLCISKQRNDLMIILENLIKLKHLLRDYTLKVINRKLYLWW
;
A
#
# COMPACT_ATOMS: atom_id res chain seq x y z
N MET A 1 -35.09 -13.18 12.48
CA MET A 1 -33.89 -12.48 11.95
C MET A 1 -32.88 -12.18 13.06
N ASP A 2 -33.32 -11.83 14.27
CA ASP A 2 -32.39 -11.41 15.33
C ASP A 2 -31.55 -12.55 15.95
N SER A 3 -31.95 -13.80 15.75
CA SER A 3 -31.25 -15.00 16.22
C SER A 3 -30.18 -15.55 15.26
N LEU A 4 -30.16 -15.11 13.99
CA LEU A 4 -29.23 -15.62 12.96
C LEU A 4 -28.23 -14.54 12.56
N SER A 5 -26.94 -14.86 12.67
CA SER A 5 -25.88 -13.97 12.22
C SER A 5 -25.74 -14.03 10.69
N PHE A 6 -26.42 -13.14 9.97
CA PHE A 6 -26.27 -13.01 8.50
C PHE A 6 -24.85 -12.61 8.06
N ALA A 7 -23.96 -12.32 9.00
CA ALA A 7 -22.54 -12.06 8.73
C ALA A 7 -21.70 -13.35 8.61
N GLU A 8 -22.26 -14.51 8.95
CA GLU A 8 -21.57 -15.80 8.85
C GLU A 8 -21.86 -16.49 7.51
N GLU A 9 -20.81 -17.00 6.87
CA GLU A 9 -20.92 -17.66 5.56
C GLU A 9 -21.78 -18.92 5.63
N SER A 10 -21.68 -19.72 6.69
CA SER A 10 -22.52 -20.91 6.90
C SER A 10 -24.02 -20.58 6.94
N VAL A 11 -24.38 -19.47 7.61
CA VAL A 11 -25.76 -18.97 7.68
C VAL A 11 -26.20 -18.46 6.31
N ALA A 12 -25.34 -17.72 5.60
CA ALA A 12 -25.64 -17.25 4.25
C ALA A 12 -25.88 -18.41 3.28
N ILE A 13 -25.04 -19.46 3.32
CA ILE A 13 -25.21 -20.69 2.54
C ILE A 13 -26.56 -21.34 2.86
N LEU A 14 -26.89 -21.52 4.14
CA LEU A 14 -28.14 -22.14 4.56
C LEU A 14 -29.35 -21.37 4.00
N VAL A 15 -29.38 -20.05 4.23
CA VAL A 15 -30.49 -19.20 3.79
C VAL A 15 -30.63 -19.21 2.27
N ILE A 16 -29.52 -19.04 1.54
CA ILE A 16 -29.53 -19.00 0.08
C ILE A 16 -29.92 -20.35 -0.51
N HIS A 17 -29.42 -21.47 0.05
CA HIS A 17 -29.83 -22.80 -0.39
C HIS A 17 -31.33 -23.03 -0.14
N SER A 18 -31.85 -22.67 1.04
CA SER A 18 -33.29 -22.80 1.34
C SER A 18 -34.16 -21.97 0.39
N ILE A 19 -33.67 -20.80 -0.03
CA ILE A 19 -34.38 -19.90 -0.95
C ILE A 19 -34.29 -20.38 -2.41
N LEU A 20 -33.14 -20.94 -2.81
CA LEU A 20 -32.87 -21.42 -4.16
C LEU A 20 -33.28 -22.88 -4.39
N GLN A 21 -33.73 -23.60 -3.36
CA GLN A 21 -34.36 -24.90 -3.51
C GLN A 21 -35.55 -24.76 -4.48
N TYR A 22 -35.34 -25.29 -5.67
CA TYR A 22 -36.14 -25.01 -6.86
C TYR A 22 -37.48 -25.76 -6.83
N GLY A 23 -38.54 -25.06 -7.25
CA GLY A 23 -39.76 -25.62 -7.81
C GLY A 23 -40.19 -24.75 -9.00
N PRO A 24 -40.82 -25.29 -10.06
CA PRO A 24 -41.23 -24.50 -11.23
C PRO A 24 -42.28 -23.45 -10.86
N LEU A 25 -42.12 -22.22 -11.34
CA LEU A 25 -43.10 -21.14 -11.18
C LEU A 25 -44.06 -21.13 -12.37
N ARG A 26 -45.36 -21.29 -12.09
CA ARG A 26 -46.45 -21.31 -13.07
C ARG A 26 -46.50 -20.00 -13.87
N THR A 27 -46.68 -20.08 -15.18
CA THR A 27 -46.96 -18.91 -16.03
C THR A 27 -48.34 -18.91 -16.68
N ASP A 28 -49.19 -19.91 -16.45
CA ASP A 28 -50.56 -19.90 -16.99
C ASP A 28 -51.63 -20.23 -15.97
N LYS A 29 -52.66 -19.38 -15.90
CA LYS A 29 -53.79 -19.46 -14.96
C LYS A 29 -54.88 -20.45 -15.40
N ASN A 30 -54.74 -21.12 -16.54
CA ASN A 30 -55.86 -21.82 -17.20
C ASN A 30 -55.78 -23.35 -17.23
N GLU A 31 -54.77 -24.01 -16.65
CA GLU A 31 -54.74 -25.48 -16.57
C GLU A 31 -54.69 -25.99 -15.12
N ILE A 32 -55.71 -26.79 -14.79
CA ILE A 32 -55.97 -27.41 -13.49
C ILE A 32 -54.97 -28.56 -13.28
N PHE A 33 -53.75 -28.28 -12.78
CA PHE A 33 -52.88 -29.27 -12.14
C PHE A 33 -51.92 -28.60 -11.15
N ASP A 34 -52.05 -28.95 -9.87
CA ASP A 34 -51.41 -28.46 -8.64
C ASP A 34 -50.00 -27.83 -8.77
N SER A 35 -49.84 -26.64 -8.18
CA SER A 35 -48.58 -25.90 -8.13
C SER A 35 -47.67 -26.48 -7.06
N TRP A 36 -46.48 -26.95 -7.42
CA TRP A 36 -45.42 -27.22 -6.46
C TRP A 36 -44.58 -25.96 -6.19
N CYS A 37 -45.14 -25.04 -5.39
CA CYS A 37 -44.32 -24.28 -4.47
C CYS A 37 -43.92 -25.27 -3.36
N SER A 38 -42.67 -25.31 -2.93
CA SER A 38 -42.38 -26.10 -1.71
C SER A 38 -43.28 -25.56 -0.60
N GLU A 39 -43.92 -26.42 0.19
CA GLU A 39 -44.70 -26.00 1.37
C GLU A 39 -43.93 -24.99 2.23
N SER A 40 -42.59 -25.11 2.26
CA SER A 40 -41.69 -24.19 2.95
C SER A 40 -41.69 -22.73 2.44
N HIS A 41 -42.22 -22.46 1.23
CA HIS A 41 -42.30 -21.15 0.61
C HIS A 41 -43.74 -20.63 0.48
N GLU A 42 -44.76 -21.40 0.89
CA GLU A 42 -46.17 -20.96 0.81
C GLU A 42 -46.44 -19.70 1.64
N GLN A 43 -45.75 -19.51 2.76
CA GLN A 43 -45.83 -18.27 3.55
C GLN A 43 -45.40 -17.02 2.76
N LEU A 44 -44.60 -17.17 1.69
CA LEU A 44 -44.25 -16.06 0.79
C LEU A 44 -45.39 -15.69 -0.18
N LEU A 45 -46.54 -16.36 -0.10
CA LEU A 45 -47.77 -15.99 -0.78
C LEU A 45 -48.74 -15.24 0.15
N GLU A 46 -48.48 -15.22 1.46
CA GLU A 46 -49.32 -14.53 2.45
C GLU A 46 -48.98 -13.04 2.51
N ASP A 47 -49.92 -12.23 2.05
CA ASP A 47 -49.89 -10.77 2.02
C ASP A 47 -49.31 -10.10 3.28
N TYR A 48 -49.89 -10.40 4.45
CA TYR A 48 -49.47 -9.82 5.73
C TYR A 48 -48.04 -10.22 6.09
N PHE A 49 -47.68 -11.48 5.84
CA PHE A 49 -46.33 -11.98 6.12
C PHE A 49 -45.30 -11.25 5.25
N ILE A 50 -45.54 -11.14 3.94
CA ILE A 50 -44.63 -10.47 3.01
C ILE A 50 -44.44 -9.01 3.42
N ASP A 51 -45.51 -8.30 3.75
CA ASP A 51 -45.44 -6.87 4.08
C ASP A 51 -44.60 -6.60 5.34
N GLU A 52 -44.76 -7.43 6.38
CA GLU A 52 -43.93 -7.40 7.59
C GLU A 52 -42.49 -7.87 7.31
N PHE A 53 -42.32 -8.87 6.44
CA PHE A 53 -41.00 -9.40 6.10
C PHE A 53 -40.16 -8.39 5.32
N ILE A 54 -40.73 -7.70 4.34
CA ILE A 54 -40.11 -6.57 3.63
C ILE A 54 -39.73 -5.48 4.63
N ALA A 55 -40.64 -5.09 5.53
CA ALA A 55 -40.35 -4.05 6.54
C ALA A 55 -39.20 -4.44 7.48
N ARG A 56 -39.03 -5.73 7.78
CA ARG A 56 -37.87 -6.23 8.56
C ARG A 56 -36.58 -6.21 7.76
N LEU A 57 -36.61 -6.59 6.48
CA LEU A 57 -35.45 -6.52 5.59
C LEU A 57 -34.99 -5.07 5.40
N GLU A 58 -35.92 -4.14 5.22
CA GLU A 58 -35.65 -2.70 5.12
C GLU A 58 -34.93 -2.18 6.36
N ARG A 59 -35.50 -2.43 7.55
CA ARG A 59 -34.88 -2.04 8.83
C ARG A 59 -33.49 -2.65 8.99
N ARG A 60 -33.29 -3.90 8.58
CA ARG A 60 -32.00 -4.57 8.67
C ARG A 60 -30.96 -3.97 7.73
N LEU A 61 -31.38 -3.63 6.51
CA LEU A 61 -30.55 -2.94 5.53
C LEU A 61 -30.14 -1.55 6.03
N ASP A 62 -31.10 -0.78 6.57
CA ASP A 62 -30.82 0.56 7.13
C ASP A 62 -29.81 0.48 8.28
N GLY A 63 -29.94 -0.53 9.15
CA GLY A 63 -29.00 -0.77 10.24
C GLY A 63 -27.59 -1.14 9.80
N CYS A 64 -27.40 -1.68 8.59
CA CYS A 64 -26.07 -2.04 8.08
C CYS A 64 -25.52 -1.09 7.01
N GLN A 65 -26.33 -0.21 6.41
CA GLN A 65 -25.93 0.65 5.28
C GLN A 65 -24.70 1.54 5.57
N LEU A 66 -24.44 1.90 6.83
CA LEU A 66 -23.25 2.67 7.24
C LEU A 66 -22.01 1.80 7.52
N SER A 67 -22.17 0.48 7.54
CA SER A 67 -21.14 -0.49 7.92
C SER A 67 -20.94 -1.53 6.82
N TRP A 68 -19.99 -1.25 5.92
CA TRP A 68 -19.52 -2.19 4.89
C TRP A 68 -18.76 -3.41 5.45
N LYS A 69 -18.70 -3.55 6.79
CA LYS A 69 -17.95 -4.62 7.47
C LYS A 69 -18.50 -6.02 7.18
N ASN A 70 -19.79 -6.16 6.88
CA ASN A 70 -20.46 -7.45 6.72
C ASN A 70 -21.19 -7.55 5.37
N GLU A 71 -20.42 -7.76 4.29
CA GLU A 71 -20.92 -7.90 2.92
C GLU A 71 -21.94 -9.03 2.72
N LEU A 72 -21.84 -10.09 3.52
CA LEU A 72 -22.76 -11.24 3.46
C LEU A 72 -24.19 -10.86 3.87
N VAL A 73 -24.36 -9.87 4.75
CA VAL A 73 -25.69 -9.39 5.14
C VAL A 73 -26.42 -8.81 3.93
N LEU A 74 -25.73 -7.99 3.13
CA LEU A 74 -26.29 -7.42 1.90
C LEU A 74 -26.64 -8.51 0.88
N MET A 75 -25.78 -9.52 0.73
CA MET A 75 -26.02 -10.65 -0.18
C MET A 75 -27.26 -11.43 0.23
N VAL A 76 -27.40 -11.77 1.52
CA VAL A 76 -28.56 -12.50 2.05
C VAL A 76 -29.85 -11.71 1.88
N ILE A 77 -29.86 -10.42 2.24
CA ILE A 77 -31.04 -9.55 2.06
C ILE A 77 -31.41 -9.48 0.58
N THR A 78 -30.42 -9.33 -0.32
CA THR A 78 -30.66 -9.29 -1.77
C THR A 78 -31.31 -10.59 -2.25
N MET A 79 -30.75 -11.75 -1.89
CA MET A 79 -31.28 -13.04 -2.32
C MET A 79 -32.70 -13.30 -1.82
N ILE A 80 -33.00 -12.94 -0.57
CA ILE A 80 -34.37 -12.99 -0.03
C ILE A 80 -35.30 -12.07 -0.84
N THR A 81 -34.88 -10.82 -1.04
CA THR A 81 -35.68 -9.82 -1.76
C THR A 81 -36.01 -10.29 -3.17
N MET A 82 -35.03 -10.84 -3.89
CA MET A 82 -35.24 -11.36 -5.25
C MET A 82 -36.14 -12.59 -5.27
N ARG A 83 -36.10 -13.43 -4.24
CA ARG A 83 -37.07 -14.53 -4.11
C ARG A 83 -38.49 -14.03 -3.89
N ILE A 84 -38.68 -13.06 -2.99
CA ILE A 84 -39.99 -12.44 -2.77
C ILE A 84 -40.49 -11.88 -4.10
N LEU A 85 -39.66 -11.13 -4.83
CA LEU A 85 -40.03 -10.56 -6.13
C LEU A 85 -40.34 -11.62 -7.19
N THR A 86 -39.88 -12.85 -7.01
CA THR A 86 -40.17 -13.94 -7.94
C THR A 86 -41.51 -14.61 -7.62
N VAL A 87 -41.87 -14.70 -6.34
CA VAL A 87 -43.00 -15.50 -5.84
C VAL A 87 -44.23 -14.65 -5.52
N CYS A 88 -44.06 -13.40 -5.11
CA CYS A 88 -45.15 -12.55 -4.64
C CYS A 88 -46.15 -12.20 -5.75
N ASP A 89 -47.37 -11.84 -5.37
CA ASP A 89 -48.36 -11.30 -6.28
C ASP A 89 -47.92 -9.93 -6.87
N LEU A 90 -48.43 -9.61 -8.06
CA LEU A 90 -48.10 -8.41 -8.84
C LEU A 90 -48.37 -7.11 -8.07
N THR A 91 -49.29 -7.13 -7.11
CA THR A 91 -49.65 -5.99 -6.25
C THR A 91 -48.47 -5.44 -5.43
N ARG A 92 -47.42 -6.25 -5.19
CA ARG A 92 -46.25 -5.88 -4.38
C ARG A 92 -44.95 -5.72 -5.16
N ASP A 93 -44.96 -5.98 -6.47
CA ASP A 93 -43.75 -5.96 -7.32
C ASP A 93 -42.96 -4.67 -7.16
N LYS A 94 -43.65 -3.52 -7.15
CA LYS A 94 -43.02 -2.21 -7.01
C LYS A 94 -42.28 -2.07 -5.68
N ARG A 95 -42.92 -2.44 -4.56
CA ARG A 95 -42.32 -2.32 -3.22
C ARG A 95 -41.09 -3.21 -3.08
N VAL A 96 -41.16 -4.44 -3.59
CA VAL A 96 -40.03 -5.37 -3.54
C VAL A 96 -38.90 -4.92 -4.49
N ALA A 97 -39.25 -4.39 -5.67
CA ALA A 97 -38.29 -3.81 -6.59
C ALA A 97 -37.59 -2.59 -5.98
N ASP A 98 -38.31 -1.72 -5.27
CA ASP A 98 -37.75 -0.57 -4.54
C ASP A 98 -36.74 -1.04 -3.48
N LEU A 99 -37.02 -2.12 -2.75
CA LEU A 99 -36.07 -2.73 -1.82
C LEU A 99 -34.84 -3.30 -2.55
N ALA A 100 -35.00 -3.94 -3.70
CA ALA A 100 -33.87 -4.44 -4.49
C ALA A 100 -32.98 -3.29 -5.00
N ILE A 101 -33.57 -2.18 -5.44
CA ILE A 101 -32.86 -0.95 -5.81
C ILE A 101 -32.14 -0.35 -4.60
N LYS A 102 -32.77 -0.34 -3.42
CA LYS A 102 -32.15 0.11 -2.17
C LYS A 102 -30.92 -0.73 -1.79
N CYS A 103 -31.00 -2.06 -1.92
CA CYS A 103 -29.85 -2.96 -1.76
C CYS A 103 -28.72 -2.61 -2.73
N ARG A 104 -29.05 -2.38 -4.01
CA ARG A 104 -28.07 -2.01 -5.04
C ARG A 104 -27.32 -0.73 -4.68
N ARG A 105 -28.05 0.33 -4.32
CA ARG A 105 -27.48 1.64 -3.92
C ARG A 105 -26.60 1.52 -2.67
N ALA A 106 -27.00 0.71 -1.69
CA ALA A 106 -26.17 0.45 -0.51
C ALA A 106 -24.83 -0.21 -0.90
N GLY A 107 -24.88 -1.22 -1.78
CA GLY A 107 -23.67 -1.87 -2.28
C GLY A 107 -22.75 -0.95 -3.10
N GLU A 108 -23.31 -0.11 -3.97
CA GLU A 108 -22.54 0.88 -4.73
C GLU A 108 -21.83 1.89 -3.80
N ASN A 109 -22.53 2.40 -2.79
CA ASN A 109 -21.93 3.29 -1.79
C ASN A 109 -20.79 2.59 -1.04
N TRP A 110 -20.95 1.31 -0.67
CA TRP A 110 -19.90 0.54 -0.02
C TRP A 110 -18.68 0.33 -0.92
N ILE A 111 -18.87 0.09 -2.21
CA ILE A 111 -17.78 0.00 -3.19
C ILE A 111 -16.98 1.30 -3.21
N VAL A 112 -17.65 2.46 -3.26
CA VAL A 112 -16.99 3.78 -3.21
C VAL A 112 -16.19 3.94 -1.92
N PHE A 113 -16.80 3.67 -0.76
CA PHE A 113 -16.11 3.77 0.54
C PHE A 113 -14.89 2.84 0.62
N ILE A 114 -14.98 1.61 0.12
CA ILE A 114 -13.85 0.67 0.16
C ILE A 114 -12.72 1.15 -0.75
N LEU A 115 -13.04 1.67 -1.95
CA LEU A 115 -12.04 2.25 -2.87
C LEU A 115 -11.26 3.41 -2.22
N GLU A 116 -11.95 4.33 -1.56
CA GLU A 116 -11.32 5.43 -0.80
C GLU A 116 -10.41 4.93 0.33
N ASN A 117 -10.78 3.82 0.98
CA ASN A 117 -9.96 3.21 2.02
C ASN A 117 -8.74 2.48 1.44
N ILE A 118 -8.88 1.79 0.31
CA ILE A 118 -7.76 1.14 -0.38
C ILE A 118 -6.67 2.15 -0.73
N GLN A 119 -7.04 3.36 -1.18
CA GLN A 119 -6.09 4.42 -1.51
C GLN A 119 -5.30 4.93 -0.29
N LYS A 120 -5.83 4.78 0.92
CA LYS A 120 -5.18 5.21 2.18
C LYS A 120 -4.27 4.15 2.78
N ILE A 121 -4.31 2.92 2.29
CA ILE A 121 -3.54 1.80 2.84
C ILE A 121 -2.10 1.83 2.32
N SER A 122 -1.13 1.85 3.24
CA SER A 122 0.30 1.71 2.93
C SER A 122 0.58 0.39 2.21
N SER A 123 1.52 0.42 1.25
CA SER A 123 1.99 -0.76 0.50
C SER A 123 2.47 -1.93 1.38
N SER A 124 2.81 -1.66 2.64
CA SER A 124 3.21 -2.67 3.63
C SER A 124 2.06 -3.59 4.13
N HIS A 125 0.79 -3.29 3.84
CA HIS A 125 -0.38 -4.05 4.33
C HIS A 125 -1.11 -4.82 3.21
N CYS A 126 -0.36 -5.53 2.37
CA CYS A 126 -0.89 -6.26 1.20
C CYS A 126 -2.06 -7.21 1.54
N ASN A 127 -2.03 -7.90 2.69
CA ASN A 127 -3.11 -8.81 3.11
C ASN A 127 -4.44 -8.08 3.37
N GLU A 128 -4.40 -6.85 3.89
CA GLU A 128 -5.61 -6.05 4.14
C GLU A 128 -6.23 -5.60 2.82
N LEU A 129 -5.40 -5.18 1.87
CA LEU A 129 -5.82 -4.80 0.52
C LEU A 129 -6.49 -5.97 -0.22
N ILE A 130 -5.94 -7.19 -0.13
CA ILE A 130 -6.56 -8.39 -0.70
C ILE A 130 -7.94 -8.66 -0.08
N LYS A 131 -8.07 -8.52 1.25
CA LYS A 131 -9.36 -8.71 1.94
C LYS A 131 -10.40 -7.69 1.49
N LEU A 132 -10.03 -6.41 1.36
CA LEU A 132 -10.94 -5.36 0.90
C LEU A 132 -11.38 -5.58 -0.56
N ARG A 133 -10.48 -6.01 -1.45
CA ARG A 133 -10.85 -6.36 -2.83
C ARG A 133 -11.82 -7.53 -2.89
N LEU A 134 -11.62 -8.56 -2.07
CA LEU A 134 -12.57 -9.68 -1.97
C LEU A 134 -13.95 -9.23 -1.46
N LYS A 135 -13.99 -8.31 -0.49
CA LYS A 135 -15.25 -7.67 -0.05
C LYS A 135 -15.95 -6.95 -1.20
N MET A 136 -15.21 -6.19 -2.02
CA MET A 136 -15.79 -5.53 -3.20
C MET A 136 -16.38 -6.53 -4.20
N VAL A 137 -15.75 -7.69 -4.40
CA VAL A 137 -16.32 -8.77 -5.23
C VAL A 137 -17.66 -9.25 -4.68
N ASN A 138 -17.74 -9.56 -3.39
CA ASN A 138 -18.98 -10.01 -2.75
C ASN A 138 -20.10 -8.96 -2.81
N ILE A 139 -19.76 -7.68 -2.64
CA ILE A 139 -20.71 -6.57 -2.74
C ILE A 139 -21.17 -6.41 -4.19
N GLY A 140 -20.25 -6.45 -5.16
CA GLY A 140 -20.58 -6.40 -6.58
C GLY A 140 -21.50 -7.55 -6.99
N ILE A 141 -21.23 -8.76 -6.52
CA ILE A 141 -22.10 -9.94 -6.72
C ILE A 141 -23.51 -9.63 -6.23
N SER A 142 -23.64 -9.09 -5.02
CA SER A 142 -24.93 -8.70 -4.45
C SER A 142 -25.65 -7.69 -5.33
N CYS A 143 -24.96 -6.65 -5.81
CA CYS A 143 -25.53 -5.67 -6.74
C CYS A 143 -26.03 -6.31 -8.05
N VAL A 144 -25.27 -7.21 -8.68
CA VAL A 144 -25.69 -7.90 -9.92
C VAL A 144 -26.90 -8.81 -9.66
N LEU A 145 -26.95 -9.48 -8.51
CA LEU A 145 -28.07 -10.37 -8.17
C LEU A 145 -29.39 -9.62 -8.00
N THR A 146 -29.39 -8.31 -7.76
CA THR A 146 -30.63 -7.49 -7.77
C THR A 146 -31.36 -7.48 -9.11
N PHE A 147 -30.77 -8.05 -10.17
CA PHE A 147 -31.40 -8.24 -11.48
C PHE A 147 -31.82 -9.70 -11.75
N SER A 148 -31.64 -10.60 -10.78
CA SER A 148 -31.97 -12.03 -10.88
C SER A 148 -33.48 -12.28 -10.75
N THR A 149 -34.26 -11.86 -11.75
CA THR A 149 -35.72 -12.09 -11.80
C THR A 149 -36.17 -12.66 -13.15
N HIS A 150 -37.42 -13.10 -13.23
CA HIS A 150 -38.03 -13.56 -14.48
C HIS A 150 -38.20 -12.40 -15.48
N ARG A 151 -38.17 -12.72 -16.79
CA ARG A 151 -38.26 -11.74 -17.88
C ARG A 151 -39.46 -10.79 -17.77
N ALA A 152 -40.58 -11.26 -17.22
CA ALA A 152 -41.79 -10.45 -17.05
C ALA A 152 -41.66 -9.32 -16.02
N ARG A 153 -40.74 -9.43 -15.05
CA ARG A 153 -40.56 -8.44 -13.97
C ARG A 153 -39.27 -7.64 -14.11
N ILE A 154 -38.47 -7.89 -15.15
CA ILE A 154 -37.16 -7.25 -15.29
C ILE A 154 -37.26 -5.74 -15.52
N ASP A 155 -38.36 -5.27 -16.11
CA ASP A 155 -38.58 -3.84 -16.40
C ASP A 155 -38.65 -2.98 -15.13
N TYR A 156 -39.02 -3.56 -13.98
CA TYR A 156 -38.97 -2.85 -12.70
C TYR A 156 -37.53 -2.56 -12.24
N LEU A 157 -36.57 -3.37 -12.68
CA LEU A 157 -35.18 -3.34 -12.19
C LEU A 157 -34.18 -2.83 -13.22
N LEU A 158 -34.53 -2.93 -14.51
CA LEU A 158 -33.71 -2.59 -15.67
C LEU A 158 -34.57 -1.93 -16.77
N SER A 159 -34.93 -0.67 -16.55
CA SER A 159 -35.73 0.15 -17.48
C SER A 159 -35.07 1.46 -17.94
N SER A 160 -33.87 1.79 -17.44
CA SER A 160 -33.22 3.09 -17.68
C SER A 160 -31.73 2.95 -17.93
N ASN A 161 -31.13 4.02 -18.48
CA ASN A 161 -29.68 4.14 -18.65
C ASN A 161 -28.93 4.04 -17.32
N GLU A 162 -29.48 4.65 -16.25
CA GLU A 162 -28.89 4.58 -14.92
C GLU A 162 -28.77 3.14 -14.42
N HIS A 163 -29.78 2.31 -14.69
CA HIS A 163 -29.74 0.89 -14.33
C HIS A 163 -28.69 0.10 -15.12
N ILE A 164 -28.48 0.42 -16.41
CA ILE A 164 -27.40 -0.17 -17.21
C ILE A 164 -26.03 0.23 -16.66
N VAL A 165 -25.83 1.52 -16.36
CA VAL A 165 -24.59 2.02 -15.77
C VAL A 165 -24.29 1.34 -14.44
N SER A 166 -25.31 1.20 -13.58
CA SER A 166 -25.21 0.51 -12.30
C SER A 166 -24.83 -0.98 -12.46
N LEU A 167 -25.47 -1.68 -13.41
CA LEU A 167 -25.15 -3.07 -13.73
C LEU A 167 -23.69 -3.23 -14.19
N LEU A 168 -23.26 -2.38 -15.13
CA LEU A 168 -21.89 -2.40 -15.66
C LEU A 168 -20.86 -2.09 -14.56
N LYS A 169 -21.11 -1.07 -13.71
CA LYS A 169 -20.25 -0.78 -12.55
C LYS A 169 -20.06 -2.00 -11.66
N ALA A 170 -21.16 -2.68 -11.31
CA ALA A 170 -21.10 -3.87 -10.46
C ALA A 170 -20.34 -5.01 -11.15
N ALA A 171 -20.65 -5.31 -12.42
CA ALA A 171 -20.02 -6.38 -13.19
C ALA A 171 -18.50 -6.13 -13.40
N THR A 172 -18.11 -4.92 -13.80
CA THR A 172 -16.70 -4.55 -13.96
C THR A 172 -15.96 -4.55 -12.62
N THR A 173 -16.60 -4.13 -11.53
CA THR A 173 -16.01 -4.22 -10.19
C THR A 173 -15.69 -5.66 -9.80
N ILE A 174 -16.59 -6.61 -10.08
CA ILE A 174 -16.33 -8.04 -9.88
C ILE A 174 -15.12 -8.47 -10.72
N ARG A 175 -15.15 -8.18 -12.02
CA ARG A 175 -14.14 -8.63 -12.99
C ARG A 175 -12.73 -8.13 -12.66
N ASP A 176 -12.58 -6.82 -12.44
CA ASP A 176 -11.28 -6.21 -12.20
C ASP A 176 -10.66 -6.67 -10.87
N ASN A 177 -11.47 -6.81 -9.82
CA ASN A 177 -10.97 -7.25 -8.52
C ASN A 177 -10.63 -8.75 -8.49
N ILE A 178 -11.25 -9.58 -9.32
CA ILE A 178 -10.84 -10.98 -9.50
C ILE A 178 -9.51 -11.07 -10.24
N ILE A 179 -9.33 -10.31 -11.33
CA ILE A 179 -8.06 -10.30 -12.09
C ILE A 179 -6.90 -9.85 -11.20
N LEU A 180 -7.14 -8.82 -10.38
CA LEU A 180 -6.16 -8.28 -9.46
C LEU A 180 -5.87 -9.19 -8.25
N ASN A 181 -6.77 -10.14 -7.95
CA ASN A 181 -6.58 -11.11 -6.89
C ASN A 181 -6.02 -12.42 -7.49
N MET A 182 -4.72 -12.39 -7.83
CA MET A 182 -4.02 -13.48 -8.54
C MET A 182 -4.11 -14.87 -7.88
N ASN A 183 -4.56 -14.96 -6.62
CA ASN A 183 -4.75 -16.20 -5.88
C ASN A 183 -6.26 -16.55 -5.76
N GLN A 184 -6.88 -16.94 -6.87
CA GLN A 184 -8.26 -17.46 -6.88
C GLN A 184 -8.45 -18.70 -5.96
N SER A 185 -7.36 -19.36 -5.56
CA SER A 185 -7.36 -20.50 -4.64
C SER A 185 -7.97 -20.17 -3.27
N ASN A 186 -7.88 -18.91 -2.80
CA ASN A 186 -8.40 -18.51 -1.49
C ASN A 186 -9.88 -18.10 -1.51
N THR A 187 -10.54 -18.09 -2.67
CA THR A 187 -11.97 -17.76 -2.75
C THR A 187 -12.79 -18.97 -2.34
N SER A 188 -13.74 -18.78 -1.41
CA SER A 188 -14.60 -19.86 -0.93
C SER A 188 -15.46 -20.43 -2.06
N ASN A 189 -15.88 -21.69 -1.92
CA ASN A 189 -16.75 -22.35 -2.91
C ASN A 189 -18.11 -21.66 -3.03
N PHE A 190 -18.61 -21.08 -1.93
CA PHE A 190 -19.84 -20.29 -1.94
C PHE A 190 -19.71 -19.07 -2.86
N VAL A 191 -18.66 -18.24 -2.69
CA VAL A 191 -18.45 -17.07 -3.54
C VAL A 191 -18.28 -17.46 -5.02
N LYS A 192 -17.54 -18.54 -5.31
CA LYS A 192 -17.41 -19.08 -6.68
C LYS A 192 -18.77 -19.47 -7.29
N ASN A 193 -19.66 -20.08 -6.50
CA ASN A 193 -21.01 -20.42 -6.96
C ASN A 193 -21.86 -19.17 -7.19
N MET A 194 -21.74 -18.15 -6.33
CA MET A 194 -22.44 -16.88 -6.53
C MET A 194 -21.93 -16.14 -7.77
N MET A 195 -20.63 -16.20 -8.07
CA MET A 195 -20.09 -15.65 -9.32
C MET A 195 -20.69 -16.32 -10.56
N ARG A 196 -20.77 -17.66 -10.58
CA ARG A 196 -21.42 -18.39 -11.68
C ARG A 196 -22.89 -18.00 -11.82
N LEU A 197 -23.57 -17.73 -10.70
CA LEU A 197 -24.95 -17.21 -10.74
C LEU A 197 -25.00 -15.82 -11.38
N THR A 198 -24.06 -14.92 -11.05
CA THR A 198 -24.00 -13.59 -11.69
C THR A 198 -23.73 -13.66 -13.18
N GLU A 199 -22.87 -14.57 -13.65
CA GLU A 199 -22.63 -14.79 -15.10
C GLU A 199 -23.92 -15.21 -15.82
N ARG A 200 -24.70 -16.11 -15.21
CA ARG A 200 -26.01 -16.53 -15.74
C ARG A 200 -26.99 -15.37 -15.79
N VAL A 201 -27.05 -14.55 -14.74
CA VAL A 201 -27.90 -13.35 -14.70
C VAL A 201 -27.52 -12.41 -15.83
N LEU A 202 -26.24 -12.06 -15.97
CA LEU A 202 -25.77 -11.16 -17.05
C LEU A 202 -26.12 -11.70 -18.44
N PHE A 203 -25.94 -13.01 -18.66
CA PHE A 203 -26.33 -13.66 -19.91
C PHE A 203 -27.85 -13.55 -20.18
N MET A 204 -28.70 -13.81 -19.17
CA MET A 204 -30.15 -13.70 -19.31
C MET A 204 -30.61 -12.26 -19.60
N LEU A 205 -29.88 -11.24 -19.11
CA LEU A 205 -30.20 -9.83 -19.33
C LEU A 205 -29.79 -9.30 -20.70
N GLN A 206 -28.95 -10.01 -21.44
CA GLN A 206 -28.34 -9.55 -22.69
C GLN A 206 -29.34 -9.03 -23.74
N PRO A 207 -30.51 -9.67 -23.96
CA PRO A 207 -31.52 -9.12 -24.88
C PRO A 207 -32.08 -7.77 -24.41
N LYS A 208 -32.36 -7.62 -23.10
CA LYS A 208 -32.91 -6.39 -22.52
C LYS A 208 -31.88 -5.27 -22.50
N ILE A 209 -30.63 -5.59 -22.20
CA ILE A 209 -29.49 -4.66 -22.28
C ILE A 209 -29.37 -4.11 -23.71
N THR A 210 -29.36 -5.00 -24.71
CA THR A 210 -29.27 -4.60 -26.13
C THR A 210 -30.41 -3.65 -26.50
N GLU A 211 -31.64 -3.98 -26.13
CA GLU A 211 -32.83 -3.15 -26.38
C GLU A 211 -32.67 -1.72 -25.80
N ILE A 212 -32.24 -1.59 -24.54
CA ILE A 212 -32.08 -0.29 -23.87
C ILE A 212 -30.92 0.50 -24.46
N LEU A 213 -29.80 -0.18 -24.77
CA LEU A 213 -28.64 0.43 -25.39
C LEU A 213 -28.99 1.03 -26.76
N GLU A 214 -29.67 0.28 -27.62
CA GLU A 214 -30.10 0.76 -28.94
C GLU A 214 -31.10 1.91 -28.84
N LYS A 215 -32.10 1.81 -27.95
CA LYS A 215 -33.10 2.87 -27.72
C LYS A 215 -32.50 4.17 -27.23
N SER A 216 -31.40 4.11 -26.47
CA SER A 216 -30.73 5.26 -25.89
C SER A 216 -29.55 5.78 -26.72
N ALA A 217 -29.38 5.27 -27.95
CA ALA A 217 -28.21 5.55 -28.78
C ALA A 217 -26.88 5.33 -28.00
N TYR A 218 -26.85 4.31 -27.15
CA TYR A 218 -25.71 3.90 -26.33
C TYR A 218 -25.23 4.92 -25.29
N GLN A 219 -26.06 5.91 -24.91
CA GLN A 219 -25.68 6.94 -23.94
C GLN A 219 -25.19 6.36 -22.60
N SER A 220 -25.79 5.26 -22.13
CA SER A 220 -25.36 4.59 -20.90
C SER A 220 -23.94 4.03 -20.96
N LEU A 221 -23.40 3.70 -22.14
CA LEU A 221 -22.00 3.29 -22.29
C LEU A 221 -21.05 4.50 -22.17
N ASN A 222 -21.45 5.66 -22.70
CA ASN A 222 -20.71 6.92 -22.50
C ASN A 222 -20.70 7.33 -21.02
N ASP A 223 -21.85 7.27 -20.36
CA ASP A 223 -21.99 7.59 -18.94
C ASP A 223 -21.13 6.65 -18.08
N PHE A 224 -21.17 5.34 -18.36
CA PHE A 224 -20.35 4.34 -17.68
C PHE A 224 -18.85 4.62 -17.86
N ALA A 225 -18.39 4.80 -19.10
CA ALA A 225 -16.97 5.02 -19.39
C ALA A 225 -16.47 6.35 -18.77
N THR A 226 -17.28 7.41 -18.77
CA THR A 226 -16.97 8.68 -18.10
C THR A 226 -16.76 8.50 -16.60
N ILE A 227 -17.59 7.69 -15.95
CA ILE A 227 -17.49 7.46 -14.49
C ILE A 227 -16.32 6.52 -14.16
N TYR A 228 -16.10 5.49 -14.97
CA TYR A 228 -15.19 4.40 -14.64
C TYR A 228 -13.74 4.66 -15.11
N TRP A 229 -13.54 5.47 -16.17
CA TRP A 229 -12.22 5.86 -16.66
C TRP A 229 -11.92 7.33 -16.35
N ALA A 230 -11.26 7.57 -15.22
CA ALA A 230 -10.99 8.90 -14.66
C ALA A 230 -10.26 9.88 -15.60
N VAL A 231 -9.59 9.39 -16.66
CA VAL A 231 -8.94 10.25 -17.66
C VAL A 231 -9.97 11.07 -18.45
N ILE A 232 -11.17 10.54 -18.69
CA ILE A 232 -12.22 11.27 -19.41
C ILE A 232 -12.74 12.45 -18.59
N LEU A 233 -12.88 12.30 -17.27
CA LEU A 233 -13.33 13.38 -16.38
C LEU A 233 -12.46 14.65 -16.48
N ILE A 234 -11.19 14.52 -16.90
CA ILE A 234 -10.26 15.63 -17.06
C ILE A 234 -10.43 16.32 -18.42
N ASN A 235 -10.79 15.56 -19.47
CA ASN A 235 -10.84 16.05 -20.86
C ASN A 235 -12.24 16.50 -21.32
N GLY A 236 -13.29 16.29 -20.51
CA GLY A 236 -14.65 16.75 -20.79
C GLY A 236 -15.65 15.61 -20.97
N THR A 237 -16.74 15.87 -21.72
CA THR A 237 -17.83 14.89 -21.94
C THR A 237 -17.45 13.85 -23.00
N MET A 238 -17.71 12.57 -22.73
CA MET A 238 -17.55 11.50 -23.72
C MET A 238 -18.69 11.53 -24.75
N ASP A 239 -18.35 11.70 -26.03
CA ASP A 239 -19.28 11.55 -27.15
C ASP A 239 -18.85 10.39 -28.06
N GLY A 240 -18.80 9.20 -27.46
CA GLY A 240 -18.40 7.98 -28.13
C GLY A 240 -19.51 7.43 -29.03
N LYS A 241 -19.18 7.16 -30.30
CA LYS A 241 -20.08 6.43 -31.22
C LYS A 241 -19.89 4.92 -31.04
N TRP A 242 -20.61 4.36 -30.08
CA TRP A 242 -20.59 2.91 -29.82
C TRP A 242 -21.26 2.11 -30.93
N GLN A 243 -20.71 0.95 -31.21
CA GLN A 243 -21.26 -0.03 -32.15
C GLN A 243 -21.16 -1.43 -31.54
N LYS A 244 -22.23 -2.22 -31.69
CA LYS A 244 -22.19 -3.65 -31.34
C LYS A 244 -21.32 -4.39 -32.34
N ARG A 245 -20.44 -5.27 -31.86
CA ARG A 245 -19.54 -6.05 -32.73
C ARG A 245 -20.35 -7.02 -33.59
N THR A 246 -20.30 -6.86 -34.91
CA THR A 246 -21.17 -7.58 -35.87
C THR A 246 -20.73 -9.01 -36.16
N ASN A 247 -19.47 -9.36 -35.87
CA ASN A 247 -18.88 -10.62 -36.30
C ASN A 247 -19.34 -11.84 -35.49
N ASP A 248 -20.07 -11.62 -34.40
CA ASP A 248 -20.71 -12.70 -33.63
C ASP A 248 -21.98 -12.15 -32.96
N PRO A 249 -23.19 -12.59 -33.38
CA PRO A 249 -24.46 -12.10 -32.84
C PRO A 249 -24.64 -12.43 -31.35
N TYR A 250 -23.88 -13.38 -30.81
CA TYR A 250 -23.88 -13.73 -29.40
C TYR A 250 -22.86 -12.92 -28.59
N THR A 251 -22.02 -12.11 -29.25
CA THR A 251 -21.15 -11.20 -28.51
C THR A 251 -21.96 -10.12 -27.80
N SER A 252 -21.56 -9.87 -26.57
CA SER A 252 -22.03 -8.71 -25.80
C SER A 252 -21.01 -7.58 -25.82
N TRP A 253 -20.15 -7.58 -26.84
CA TRP A 253 -19.10 -6.60 -27.06
C TRP A 253 -19.62 -5.38 -27.82
N TYR A 254 -19.33 -4.22 -27.25
CA TYR A 254 -19.56 -2.91 -27.85
C TYR A 254 -18.22 -2.20 -27.96
N ASP A 255 -17.94 -1.65 -29.13
CA ASP A 255 -16.69 -0.96 -29.43
C ASP A 255 -16.96 0.52 -29.74
N CYS A 256 -16.05 1.39 -29.33
CA CYS A 256 -16.06 2.80 -29.65
C CYS A 256 -14.62 3.30 -29.84
N ARG A 257 -14.42 4.35 -30.64
CA ARG A 257 -13.17 5.11 -30.67
C ARG A 257 -13.39 6.46 -30.02
N TYR A 258 -12.58 6.78 -29.02
CA TYR A 258 -12.55 8.10 -28.37
C TYR A 258 -11.14 8.67 -28.55
N GLU A 259 -11.03 9.80 -29.25
CA GLU A 259 -9.75 10.33 -29.73
C GLU A 259 -8.96 9.25 -30.50
N SER A 260 -7.74 8.94 -30.05
CA SER A 260 -6.88 7.89 -30.61
C SER A 260 -7.04 6.52 -29.93
N ARG A 261 -7.91 6.39 -28.93
CA ARG A 261 -8.05 5.20 -28.08
C ARG A 261 -9.23 4.35 -28.51
N GLN A 262 -9.07 3.04 -28.52
CA GLN A 262 -10.16 2.09 -28.72
C GLN A 262 -10.73 1.67 -27.37
N LEU A 263 -12.03 1.80 -27.20
CA LEU A 263 -12.77 1.37 -26.02
C LEU A 263 -13.63 0.16 -26.38
N SER A 264 -13.63 -0.85 -25.52
CA SER A 264 -14.46 -2.05 -25.72
C SER A 264 -15.11 -2.45 -24.40
N ILE A 265 -16.43 -2.64 -24.38
CA ILE A 265 -17.18 -3.09 -23.20
C ILE A 265 -17.88 -4.42 -23.54
N ASP A 266 -17.71 -5.43 -22.69
CA ASP A 266 -18.46 -6.67 -22.72
C ASP A 266 -19.52 -6.68 -21.61
N CYS A 267 -20.78 -6.48 -21.99
CA CYS A 267 -21.88 -6.42 -21.02
C CYS A 267 -22.21 -7.80 -20.40
N SER A 268 -21.72 -8.91 -20.95
CA SER A 268 -22.03 -10.26 -20.43
C SER A 268 -21.15 -10.67 -19.24
N ASN A 269 -19.98 -10.05 -19.11
CA ASN A 269 -19.02 -10.36 -18.05
C ASN A 269 -18.46 -9.11 -17.34
N GLY A 270 -18.88 -7.91 -17.77
CA GLY A 270 -18.41 -6.63 -17.23
C GLY A 270 -16.98 -6.27 -17.62
N THR A 271 -16.39 -6.88 -18.65
CA THR A 271 -15.03 -6.52 -19.06
C THR A 271 -15.04 -5.15 -19.74
N PHE A 272 -14.20 -4.23 -19.29
CA PHE A 272 -13.97 -2.95 -19.94
C PHE A 272 -12.50 -2.83 -20.35
N LEU A 273 -12.27 -2.64 -21.64
CA LEU A 273 -10.95 -2.56 -22.25
C LEU A 273 -10.70 -1.18 -22.85
N ILE A 274 -9.45 -0.73 -22.73
CA ILE A 274 -8.87 0.45 -23.38
C ILE A 274 -7.65 -0.05 -24.15
N ASP A 275 -7.67 0.11 -25.48
CA ASP A 275 -6.69 -0.44 -26.42
C ASP A 275 -6.43 -1.94 -26.19
N GLY A 276 -7.51 -2.70 -25.94
CA GLY A 276 -7.46 -4.14 -25.68
C GLY A 276 -7.00 -4.55 -24.28
N MET A 277 -6.78 -3.61 -23.35
CA MET A 277 -6.32 -3.88 -21.97
C MET A 277 -7.34 -3.43 -20.92
N THR A 278 -7.47 -4.15 -19.80
CA THR A 278 -8.35 -3.72 -18.70
C THR A 278 -7.82 -2.46 -18.00
N ILE A 279 -8.68 -1.71 -17.30
CA ILE A 279 -8.24 -0.50 -16.57
C ILE A 279 -7.17 -0.83 -15.53
N ALA A 280 -7.32 -1.97 -14.84
CA ALA A 280 -6.33 -2.44 -13.88
C ALA A 280 -4.92 -2.57 -14.49
N THR A 281 -4.81 -3.04 -15.74
CA THR A 281 -3.54 -3.06 -16.48
C THR A 281 -3.17 -1.70 -17.06
N ASN A 282 -4.13 -0.83 -17.36
CA ASN A 282 -3.86 0.55 -17.76
C ASN A 282 -3.26 1.40 -16.62
N TYR A 283 -3.56 1.11 -15.35
CA TYR A 283 -2.92 1.81 -14.22
C TYR A 283 -1.41 1.58 -14.18
N PHE A 284 -0.94 0.37 -14.52
CA PHE A 284 0.49 0.12 -14.68
C PHE A 284 1.10 0.97 -15.80
N ARG A 285 0.34 1.28 -16.86
CA ARG A 285 0.83 2.17 -17.93
C ARG A 285 1.04 3.59 -17.43
N GLN A 286 0.41 4.01 -16.33
CA GLN A 286 0.61 5.34 -15.76
C GLN A 286 1.83 5.44 -14.83
N ILE A 287 2.45 4.32 -14.48
CA ILE A 287 3.64 4.31 -13.61
C ILE A 287 4.83 4.87 -14.38
N GLN A 288 5.32 6.04 -13.94
CA GLN A 288 6.53 6.67 -14.50
C GLN A 288 7.80 6.34 -13.72
N ILE A 289 7.68 6.09 -12.41
CA ILE A 289 8.79 5.82 -11.50
C ILE A 289 8.45 4.60 -10.66
N LEU A 290 9.33 3.61 -10.66
CA LEU A 290 9.22 2.41 -9.85
C LEU A 290 10.52 2.20 -9.05
N THR A 291 10.41 2.24 -7.73
CA THR A 291 11.54 2.00 -6.81
C THR A 291 11.29 0.76 -5.97
N ILE A 292 12.24 -0.18 -5.99
CA ILE A 292 12.15 -1.47 -5.32
C ILE A 292 13.45 -1.72 -4.57
N ALA A 293 13.35 -1.89 -3.24
CA ALA A 293 14.47 -2.24 -2.39
C ALA A 293 14.12 -3.48 -1.56
N ILE A 294 14.85 -4.56 -1.76
CA ILE A 294 14.62 -5.86 -1.13
C ILE A 294 15.90 -6.27 -0.37
N GLN A 295 15.77 -6.59 0.91
CA GLN A 295 16.90 -6.91 1.78
C GLN A 295 16.82 -8.33 2.33
N TYR A 296 18.00 -8.96 2.52
CA TYR A 296 18.20 -10.22 3.25
C TYR A 296 17.38 -11.40 2.75
N ILE A 297 17.59 -11.72 1.48
CA ILE A 297 17.01 -12.90 0.86
C ILE A 297 18.00 -14.07 0.88
N GLY A 298 17.57 -15.23 1.38
CA GLY A 298 18.32 -16.49 1.25
C GLY A 298 18.19 -17.10 -0.15
N PHE A 299 19.21 -17.86 -0.58
CA PHE A 299 19.25 -18.51 -1.90
C PHE A 299 18.15 -19.54 -2.11
N TYR A 300 17.81 -20.24 -1.03
CA TYR A 300 16.82 -21.31 -1.04
C TYR A 300 15.43 -20.74 -0.72
N GLY A 301 14.66 -20.41 -1.76
CA GLY A 301 13.28 -19.93 -1.65
C GLY A 301 12.74 -19.35 -2.96
N ASN A 302 11.47 -18.91 -2.97
CA ASN A 302 10.80 -18.21 -4.08
C ASN A 302 11.42 -16.84 -4.44
N SER A 303 12.60 -16.56 -3.92
CA SER A 303 13.20 -15.25 -3.85
C SER A 303 14.12 -14.93 -5.03
N THR A 304 14.62 -15.95 -5.73
CA THR A 304 15.27 -15.81 -7.04
C THR A 304 14.34 -15.25 -8.11
N GLN A 305 13.02 -15.28 -7.87
CA GLN A 305 12.02 -14.70 -8.78
C GLN A 305 12.23 -13.20 -9.02
N TYR A 306 12.83 -12.48 -8.06
CA TYR A 306 13.14 -11.06 -8.22
C TYR A 306 14.38 -10.79 -9.10
N LEU A 307 15.25 -11.80 -9.29
CA LEU A 307 16.41 -11.76 -10.18
C LEU A 307 16.09 -12.23 -11.60
N ASN A 308 14.82 -12.45 -11.94
CA ASN A 308 14.42 -12.86 -13.27
C ASN A 308 14.23 -11.63 -14.17
N ALA A 309 15.28 -11.25 -14.91
CA ALA A 309 15.26 -10.11 -15.83
C ALA A 309 14.15 -10.25 -16.89
N ASP A 310 13.98 -11.45 -17.48
CA ASP A 310 12.98 -11.69 -18.52
C ASP A 310 11.56 -11.40 -18.01
N ARG A 311 11.28 -11.74 -16.75
CA ARG A 311 9.99 -11.47 -16.11
C ARG A 311 9.76 -9.97 -15.90
N TRP A 312 10.79 -9.23 -15.50
CA TRP A 312 10.70 -7.77 -15.36
C TRP A 312 10.56 -7.09 -16.71
N GLU A 313 11.37 -7.48 -17.70
CA GLU A 313 11.30 -7.00 -19.08
C GLU A 313 9.90 -7.25 -19.65
N GLN A 314 9.37 -8.46 -19.50
CA GLN A 314 8.00 -8.77 -19.92
C GLN A 314 7.00 -7.87 -19.21
N LEU A 315 7.06 -7.74 -17.88
CA LEU A 315 6.12 -6.92 -17.11
C LEU A 315 6.16 -5.45 -17.53
N ILE A 316 7.35 -4.87 -17.69
CA ILE A 316 7.53 -3.47 -18.06
C ILE A 316 7.06 -3.23 -19.50
N SER A 317 7.51 -4.06 -20.44
CA SER A 317 7.15 -3.95 -21.86
C SER A 317 5.66 -4.14 -22.11
N THR A 318 4.98 -4.96 -21.30
CA THR A 318 3.54 -5.24 -21.49
C THR A 318 2.66 -4.25 -20.73
N HIS A 319 3.06 -3.83 -19.54
CA HIS A 319 2.17 -3.12 -18.63
C HIS A 319 2.66 -1.74 -18.19
N MET A 320 3.95 -1.41 -18.25
CA MET A 320 4.49 -0.14 -17.74
C MET A 320 5.15 0.70 -18.85
N LEU A 321 4.42 0.93 -19.94
CA LEU A 321 4.93 1.61 -21.14
C LEU A 321 5.43 3.05 -20.90
N ASN A 322 4.95 3.72 -19.86
CA ASN A 322 5.43 5.06 -19.49
C ASN A 322 6.48 5.03 -18.36
N LEU A 323 7.03 3.88 -18.01
CA LEU A 323 8.08 3.80 -17.00
C LEU A 323 9.35 4.43 -17.54
N HIS A 324 9.83 5.47 -16.87
CA HIS A 324 11.05 6.19 -17.25
C HIS A 324 12.17 5.94 -16.22
N THR A 325 11.81 5.68 -14.97
CA THR A 325 12.76 5.37 -13.90
C THR A 325 12.44 4.03 -13.26
N PHE A 326 13.40 3.11 -13.35
CA PHE A 326 13.38 1.83 -12.65
C PHE A 326 14.56 1.72 -11.69
N ASP A 327 14.35 2.06 -10.41
CA ASP A 327 15.35 1.92 -9.35
C ASP A 327 15.17 0.59 -8.63
N PHE A 328 16.11 -0.32 -8.82
CA PHE A 328 16.08 -1.66 -8.25
C PHE A 328 17.27 -1.86 -7.31
N GLN A 329 17.05 -2.43 -6.13
CA GLN A 329 18.11 -2.90 -5.23
C GLN A 329 17.70 -4.20 -4.54
N LEU A 330 18.59 -5.16 -4.58
CA LEU A 330 18.43 -6.47 -3.98
C LEU A 330 19.70 -6.84 -3.22
N SER A 331 19.54 -7.16 -1.93
CA SER A 331 20.60 -7.75 -1.11
C SER A 331 20.31 -9.22 -0.85
N TYR A 332 21.30 -10.06 -1.14
CA TYR A 332 21.15 -11.49 -1.28
C TYR A 332 22.27 -12.23 -0.53
N ARG A 333 21.92 -13.21 0.31
CA ARG A 333 22.90 -13.98 1.07
C ARG A 333 23.36 -15.20 0.26
N ILE A 334 24.65 -15.29 0.02
CA ILE A 334 25.34 -16.40 -0.62
C ILE A 334 26.01 -17.24 0.46
N LEU A 335 25.61 -18.50 0.56
CA LEU A 335 26.05 -19.44 1.61
C LEU A 335 27.37 -20.14 1.27
N ASP A 336 28.15 -19.53 0.38
CA ASP A 336 29.55 -19.85 0.12
C ASP A 336 29.81 -21.04 -0.83
N SER A 337 28.89 -21.33 -1.76
CA SER A 337 29.22 -22.19 -2.90
C SER A 337 29.55 -21.36 -4.14
N ASN A 338 30.67 -21.67 -4.79
CA ASN A 338 31.01 -21.15 -6.14
C ASN A 338 29.83 -21.32 -7.12
N ARG A 339 29.01 -22.36 -6.91
CA ARG A 339 27.79 -22.65 -7.67
C ARG A 339 26.71 -21.58 -7.49
N GLU A 340 26.43 -21.14 -6.27
CA GLU A 340 25.45 -20.07 -6.00
C GLU A 340 25.91 -18.74 -6.59
N ARG A 341 27.22 -18.45 -6.50
CA ARG A 341 27.80 -17.26 -7.11
C ARG A 341 27.64 -17.28 -8.62
N GLN A 342 28.00 -18.38 -9.29
CA GLN A 342 27.82 -18.53 -10.74
C GLN A 342 26.34 -18.45 -11.15
N ALA A 343 25.43 -19.04 -10.36
CA ALA A 343 24.01 -18.96 -10.63
C ALA A 343 23.48 -17.53 -10.50
N PHE A 344 23.93 -16.78 -9.48
CA PHE A 344 23.62 -15.36 -9.32
C PHE A 344 24.15 -14.54 -10.49
N GLU A 345 25.43 -14.70 -10.86
CA GLU A 345 26.06 -14.02 -12.01
C GLU A 345 25.31 -14.31 -13.31
N THR A 346 24.87 -15.55 -13.51
CA THR A 346 24.07 -15.96 -14.68
C THR A 346 22.72 -15.25 -14.73
N LEU A 347 22.04 -15.09 -13.59
CA LEU A 347 20.75 -14.39 -13.52
C LEU A 347 20.89 -12.90 -13.78
N ILE A 348 21.85 -12.23 -13.12
CA ILE A 348 22.02 -10.78 -13.28
C ILE A 348 22.55 -10.40 -14.66
N LYS A 349 23.28 -11.29 -15.35
CA LYS A 349 23.77 -11.05 -16.72
C LYS A 349 22.63 -10.73 -17.69
N LYS A 350 21.42 -11.23 -17.43
CA LYS A 350 20.23 -10.93 -18.24
C LYS A 350 19.72 -9.50 -18.10
N PHE A 351 20.09 -8.78 -17.03
CA PHE A 351 19.81 -7.34 -16.89
C PHE A 351 20.70 -6.45 -17.78
N ASN A 352 21.56 -7.05 -18.61
CA ASN A 352 22.32 -6.37 -19.65
C ASN A 352 21.77 -6.66 -21.07
N SER A 353 20.52 -7.10 -21.19
CA SER A 353 19.85 -7.24 -22.50
C SER A 353 19.69 -5.86 -23.18
N ILE A 354 19.44 -5.87 -24.49
CA ILE A 354 19.22 -4.66 -25.30
C ILE A 354 18.10 -3.80 -24.69
N PHE A 355 17.04 -4.44 -24.18
CA PHE A 355 15.92 -3.77 -23.52
C PHE A 355 16.38 -2.82 -22.40
N TRP A 356 17.21 -3.29 -21.46
CA TRP A 356 17.68 -2.47 -20.33
C TRP A 356 18.58 -1.31 -20.78
N ILE A 357 19.41 -1.56 -21.79
CA ILE A 357 20.33 -0.56 -22.36
C ILE A 357 19.55 0.55 -23.06
N GLU A 358 18.55 0.21 -23.88
CA GLU A 358 17.71 1.19 -24.58
C GLU A 358 16.92 2.09 -23.62
N HIS A 359 16.50 1.54 -22.47
CA HIS A 359 15.82 2.30 -21.41
C HIS A 359 16.78 3.06 -20.49
N GLN A 360 18.10 2.98 -20.74
CA GLN A 360 19.15 3.57 -19.90
C GLN A 360 19.07 3.14 -18.43
N TRP A 361 18.60 1.91 -18.20
CA TRP A 361 18.57 1.29 -16.87
C TRP A 361 19.74 0.35 -16.75
N PHE A 362 20.81 0.87 -16.14
CA PHE A 362 22.03 0.11 -15.93
C PHE A 362 21.99 -0.57 -14.57
N PHE A 363 22.63 -1.72 -14.44
CA PHE A 363 22.70 -2.43 -13.18
C PHE A 363 24.11 -2.87 -12.87
N ASP A 364 24.35 -3.10 -11.60
CA ASP A 364 25.63 -3.55 -11.10
C ASP A 364 25.46 -4.46 -9.90
N HIS A 365 26.54 -5.14 -9.53
CA HIS A 365 26.57 -5.96 -8.36
C HIS A 365 27.92 -5.89 -7.65
N HIS A 366 27.90 -6.13 -6.35
CA HIS A 366 29.12 -6.35 -5.59
C HIS A 366 28.94 -7.46 -4.56
N TYR A 367 30.06 -8.12 -4.23
CA TYR A 367 30.11 -9.14 -3.19
C TYR A 367 30.72 -8.53 -1.93
N HIS A 368 30.00 -8.62 -0.83
CA HIS A 368 30.50 -8.32 0.50
C HIS A 368 30.82 -9.64 1.22
N GLN A 369 32.10 -9.92 1.43
CA GLN A 369 32.52 -11.04 2.26
C GLN A 369 32.30 -10.67 3.73
N MET A 370 31.47 -11.41 4.44
CA MET A 370 31.35 -11.31 5.90
C MET A 370 31.90 -12.60 6.52
N THR A 371 32.35 -12.51 7.77
CA THR A 371 32.92 -13.63 8.55
C THR A 371 32.05 -14.89 8.59
N TRP A 372 30.73 -14.77 8.35
CA TRP A 372 29.77 -15.87 8.44
C TRP A 372 28.85 -16.03 7.22
N SER A 373 29.06 -15.22 6.16
CA SER A 373 28.37 -15.37 4.86
C SER A 373 28.84 -14.33 3.87
N ASN A 374 28.76 -14.67 2.58
CA ASN A 374 28.90 -13.69 1.52
C ASN A 374 27.54 -13.04 1.25
N THR A 375 27.50 -11.74 1.00
CA THR A 375 26.29 -11.04 0.56
C THR A 375 26.55 -10.47 -0.82
N ALA A 376 25.74 -10.82 -1.81
CA ALA A 376 25.72 -10.10 -3.08
C ALA A 376 24.67 -9.00 -3.01
N ILE A 377 25.03 -7.82 -3.47
CA ILE A 377 24.11 -6.69 -3.62
C ILE A 377 24.03 -6.39 -5.10
N PHE A 378 22.84 -6.54 -5.70
CA PHE A 378 22.54 -6.16 -7.08
C PHE A 378 21.70 -4.89 -7.05
N TYR A 379 22.04 -3.88 -7.85
CA TYR A 379 21.42 -2.57 -7.77
C TYR A 379 21.46 -1.82 -9.10
N SER A 380 20.51 -0.91 -9.30
CA SER A 380 20.50 0.00 -10.44
C SER A 380 21.60 1.06 -10.31
N ARG A 381 22.29 1.32 -11.43
CA ARG A 381 23.25 2.41 -11.61
C ARG A 381 22.52 3.67 -12.11
N ASN A 382 23.15 4.83 -11.90
CA ASN A 382 22.61 6.16 -12.20
C ASN A 382 22.00 6.26 -13.63
N PRO A 383 20.90 7.02 -13.82
CA PRO A 383 20.88 8.47 -13.55
C PRO A 383 20.00 9.00 -12.37
N TYR A 384 19.40 8.19 -11.50
CA TYR A 384 18.47 8.69 -10.45
C TYR A 384 18.85 8.46 -8.98
N ARG A 385 20.10 8.11 -8.66
CA ARG A 385 20.56 8.07 -7.26
C ARG A 385 21.28 9.37 -6.92
N ARG A 386 20.90 9.98 -5.79
CA ARG A 386 21.79 10.90 -5.06
C ARG A 386 23.15 10.21 -4.99
N LYS A 387 24.19 10.79 -5.59
CA LYS A 387 25.53 10.19 -5.57
C LYS A 387 26.03 10.23 -4.12
N ASP A 388 25.95 9.08 -3.47
CA ASP A 388 26.65 8.81 -2.22
C ASP A 388 28.09 8.45 -2.62
N TYR A 389 29.05 9.31 -2.29
CA TYR A 389 30.47 9.07 -2.52
C TYR A 389 31.08 8.43 -1.28
N VAL A 390 31.70 7.26 -1.43
CA VAL A 390 32.24 6.49 -0.29
C VAL A 390 33.76 6.47 -0.34
N LEU A 391 34.41 6.98 0.71
CA LEU A 391 35.85 6.96 0.92
C LEU A 391 36.24 5.72 1.75
N TYR A 392 36.91 4.75 1.11
CA TYR A 392 37.42 3.50 1.71
C TYR A 392 38.93 3.51 1.87
N ASP A 393 39.45 2.78 2.87
CA ASP A 393 40.91 2.62 3.06
C ASP A 393 41.56 1.84 1.90
N GLU A 394 42.81 2.17 1.57
CA GLU A 394 43.56 1.73 0.38
C GLU A 394 43.79 0.21 0.32
N LEU A 395 43.58 -0.54 1.40
CA LEU A 395 43.66 -2.00 1.34
C LEU A 395 42.53 -2.64 0.50
N VAL A 396 41.59 -1.83 -0.03
CA VAL A 396 40.58 -2.22 -1.04
C VAL A 396 40.84 -1.51 -2.39
N GLU A 397 42.09 -1.20 -2.72
CA GLU A 397 42.51 -0.34 -3.85
C GLU A 397 42.07 -0.75 -5.27
N ASN A 398 41.38 -1.86 -5.47
CA ASN A 398 41.02 -2.32 -6.82
C ASN A 398 39.55 -2.17 -7.23
N ILE A 399 38.65 -1.61 -6.42
CA ILE A 399 37.20 -1.72 -6.71
C ILE A 399 36.49 -0.39 -6.99
N TRP A 400 37.04 0.77 -6.59
CA TRP A 400 36.35 2.06 -6.74
C TRP A 400 37.15 3.13 -7.51
N SER A 401 38.36 2.80 -7.99
CA SER A 401 39.29 3.74 -8.62
C SER A 401 39.10 3.91 -10.14
N SER A 402 37.93 3.59 -10.70
CA SER A 402 37.54 4.27 -11.93
C SER A 402 37.27 5.72 -11.54
N ARG A 403 38.26 6.60 -11.77
CA ARG A 403 38.13 8.06 -11.61
C ARG A 403 36.77 8.48 -12.14
N PHE A 404 35.82 8.69 -11.24
CA PHE A 404 34.60 9.37 -11.60
C PHE A 404 35.04 10.77 -12.01
N ASP A 405 34.64 11.23 -13.18
CA ASP A 405 34.78 12.64 -13.53
C ASP A 405 33.85 13.41 -12.58
N ILE A 406 34.40 13.83 -11.44
CA ILE A 406 33.68 14.60 -10.40
C ILE A 406 33.16 15.93 -10.96
N ASN A 407 33.67 16.32 -12.14
CA ASN A 407 33.28 17.52 -12.85
C ASN A 407 31.89 17.47 -13.49
N GLU A 408 31.31 16.29 -13.74
CA GLU A 408 30.03 16.21 -14.49
C GLU A 408 28.79 16.14 -13.60
N ASP A 409 28.89 15.69 -12.33
CA ASP A 409 27.71 15.51 -11.46
C ASP A 409 27.98 15.87 -9.98
N PRO A 410 27.10 16.65 -9.34
CA PRO A 410 27.26 17.07 -7.95
C PRO A 410 27.08 15.92 -6.95
N VAL A 411 28.12 15.63 -6.17
CA VAL A 411 28.04 14.72 -5.02
C VAL A 411 27.31 15.42 -3.87
N HIS A 412 26.21 14.83 -3.39
CA HIS A 412 25.41 15.40 -2.30
C HIS A 412 25.60 14.71 -0.95
N HIS A 413 26.17 13.50 -0.94
CA HIS A 413 26.39 12.74 0.29
C HIS A 413 27.77 12.09 0.25
N ILE A 414 28.55 12.29 1.30
CA ILE A 414 29.86 11.66 1.49
C ILE A 414 29.78 10.67 2.64
N CYS A 415 30.32 9.47 2.45
CA CYS A 415 30.49 8.44 3.47
C CYS A 415 31.98 8.17 3.66
N ILE A 416 32.48 8.25 4.90
CA ILE A 416 33.91 8.12 5.22
C ILE A 416 34.11 6.91 6.13
N HIS A 417 34.84 5.91 5.66
CA HIS A 417 35.12 4.69 6.42
C HIS A 417 36.42 4.73 7.23
N SER A 418 37.40 5.56 6.84
CA SER A 418 38.73 5.63 7.47
C SER A 418 39.25 7.06 7.51
N THR A 419 39.96 7.42 8.58
CA THR A 419 40.59 8.74 8.74
C THR A 419 41.76 8.97 7.81
N ASN A 420 42.44 7.89 7.39
CA ASN A 420 43.52 7.98 6.40
C ASN A 420 43.02 8.59 5.09
N MET A 421 41.77 8.33 4.72
CA MET A 421 41.20 8.84 3.47
C MET A 421 40.91 10.33 3.50
N ILE A 422 40.60 10.90 4.67
CA ILE A 422 40.44 12.35 4.81
C ILE A 422 41.77 13.05 4.49
N LYS A 423 42.90 12.48 4.91
CA LYS A 423 44.23 13.04 4.66
C LYS A 423 44.69 12.91 3.21
N LYS A 424 44.22 11.88 2.50
CA LYS A 424 44.62 11.55 1.13
C LYS A 424 43.66 12.05 0.06
N SER A 425 42.45 12.46 0.42
CA SER A 425 41.46 12.95 -0.54
C SER A 425 41.94 14.26 -1.17
N ILE A 426 42.07 14.25 -2.50
CA ILE A 426 42.41 15.43 -3.32
C ILE A 426 41.13 16.08 -3.87
N ASP A 427 40.02 15.34 -3.85
CA ASP A 427 38.74 15.73 -4.43
C ASP A 427 38.02 16.75 -3.54
N ASN A 428 37.40 17.76 -4.13
CA ASN A 428 36.54 18.72 -3.43
C ASN A 428 35.07 18.40 -3.70
N PHE A 429 34.23 18.45 -2.67
CA PHE A 429 32.80 18.13 -2.75
C PHE A 429 31.95 19.37 -2.37
N PRO A 430 31.94 20.40 -3.22
CA PRO A 430 31.30 21.68 -2.90
C PRO A 430 29.78 21.58 -2.76
N ASN A 431 29.14 20.50 -3.21
CA ASN A 431 27.68 20.32 -3.18
C ASN A 431 27.19 19.30 -2.13
N ALA A 432 28.10 18.74 -1.32
CA ALA A 432 27.76 17.74 -0.33
C ALA A 432 26.99 18.33 0.85
N THR A 433 25.75 17.87 1.02
CA THR A 433 24.83 18.31 2.08
C THR A 433 24.67 17.28 3.19
N LYS A 434 25.26 16.09 3.02
CA LYS A 434 25.17 14.97 3.97
C LYS A 434 26.54 14.36 4.19
N LEU A 435 26.82 14.00 5.44
CA LEU A 435 28.06 13.35 5.83
C LEU A 435 27.76 12.12 6.69
N THR A 436 28.38 11.00 6.37
CA THR A 436 28.35 9.77 7.17
C THR A 436 29.77 9.35 7.55
N PHE A 437 30.02 9.05 8.82
CA PHE A 437 31.21 8.32 9.26
C PHE A 437 30.82 6.86 9.53
N CYS A 438 31.58 5.90 9.02
CA CYS A 438 31.30 4.46 9.16
C CYS A 438 32.56 3.70 9.60
N GLY A 439 32.39 2.45 10.04
CA GLY A 439 33.49 1.51 10.24
C GLY A 439 34.40 1.84 11.43
N THR A 440 35.69 1.59 11.28
CA THR A 440 36.75 1.78 12.30
C THR A 440 37.35 3.19 12.23
N PHE A 441 36.51 4.19 12.07
CA PHE A 441 36.96 5.58 11.97
C PHE A 441 37.57 6.05 13.30
N GLU A 442 38.90 6.07 13.38
CA GLU A 442 39.67 6.50 14.54
C GLU A 442 40.40 7.82 14.24
N VAL A 443 40.01 8.91 14.91
CA VAL A 443 40.68 10.21 14.76
C VAL A 443 41.37 10.61 16.06
N SER A 444 42.58 11.16 15.93
CA SER A 444 43.17 12.02 16.95
C SER A 444 42.28 13.24 17.18
N ARG A 445 42.00 13.60 18.44
CA ARG A 445 41.02 14.64 18.82
C ARG A 445 41.17 15.97 18.04
N ASP A 446 42.40 16.40 17.75
CA ASP A 446 42.64 17.80 17.37
C ASP A 446 42.52 18.16 15.88
N LEU A 447 42.17 17.23 14.97
CA LEU A 447 42.36 17.46 13.52
C LEU A 447 41.15 17.22 12.60
N ILE A 448 40.06 16.62 13.08
CA ILE A 448 38.98 16.16 12.18
C ILE A 448 38.34 17.30 11.37
N VAL A 449 38.04 18.42 12.02
CA VAL A 449 37.37 19.55 11.37
C VAL A 449 38.29 20.17 10.32
N MET A 450 39.55 20.39 10.67
CA MET A 450 40.52 21.01 9.78
C MET A 450 40.72 20.19 8.52
N ASP A 451 40.76 18.86 8.66
CA ASP A 451 40.94 17.97 7.53
C ASP A 451 39.66 17.86 6.67
N LEU A 452 38.47 17.81 7.28
CA LEU A 452 37.19 17.80 6.54
C LEU A 452 36.93 19.10 5.79
N ASN A 453 37.22 20.24 6.41
CA ASN A 453 36.92 21.55 5.83
C ASN A 453 37.78 21.87 4.60
N ARG A 454 38.81 21.06 4.29
CA ARG A 454 39.61 21.17 3.06
C ARG A 454 38.86 20.73 1.81
N PHE A 455 37.94 19.77 1.93
CA PHE A 455 37.22 19.21 0.78
C PHE A 455 35.70 19.23 0.92
N LEU A 456 35.17 19.67 2.06
CA LEU A 456 33.75 19.71 2.34
C LEU A 456 33.39 21.03 3.02
N PRO A 457 32.53 21.88 2.41
CA PRO A 457 32.02 23.07 3.09
C PRO A 457 31.05 22.67 4.21
N LEU A 458 31.59 22.48 5.42
CA LEU A 458 30.85 21.97 6.59
C LEU A 458 29.57 22.75 6.92
N GLN A 459 29.55 24.05 6.61
CA GLN A 459 28.40 24.92 6.86
C GLN A 459 27.15 24.50 6.08
N GLN A 460 27.26 23.83 4.93
CA GLN A 460 26.08 23.42 4.15
C GLN A 460 25.51 22.06 4.56
N LEU A 461 26.18 21.37 5.49
CA LEU A 461 25.71 20.06 5.95
C LEU A 461 24.36 20.21 6.65
N THR A 462 23.41 19.41 6.19
CA THR A 462 22.04 19.34 6.70
C THR A 462 21.78 18.07 7.49
N LYS A 463 22.54 17.00 7.18
CA LYS A 463 22.46 15.70 7.84
C LYS A 463 23.84 15.16 8.17
N LEU A 464 24.00 14.75 9.42
CA LEU A 464 25.19 14.09 9.93
C LEU A 464 24.84 12.70 10.46
N THR A 465 25.60 11.69 10.02
CA THR A 465 25.44 10.30 10.47
C THR A 465 26.78 9.77 11.00
N ILE A 466 26.79 9.17 12.18
CA ILE A 466 27.99 8.63 12.83
C ILE A 466 27.71 7.17 13.19
N GLU A 467 28.19 6.27 12.36
CA GLU A 467 28.07 4.81 12.44
C GLU A 467 29.41 4.14 12.75
N CYS A 468 30.31 4.86 13.45
CA CYS A 468 31.58 4.34 13.93
C CYS A 468 31.56 4.21 15.46
N HIS A 469 32.13 3.12 15.98
CA HIS A 469 32.05 2.78 17.40
C HIS A 469 32.96 3.62 18.29
N HIS A 470 34.02 4.23 17.75
CA HIS A 470 35.04 4.96 18.50
C HIS A 470 34.88 6.49 18.47
N PHE A 471 33.78 7.01 17.91
CA PHE A 471 33.53 8.45 17.87
C PHE A 471 33.08 8.96 19.24
N SER A 472 33.92 9.76 19.88
CA SER A 472 33.62 10.33 21.19
C SER A 472 32.57 11.44 21.10
N PHE A 473 31.87 11.68 22.19
CA PHE A 473 30.90 12.77 22.26
C PHE A 473 31.60 14.14 22.13
N GLU A 474 32.81 14.29 22.67
CA GLU A 474 33.61 15.50 22.54
C GLU A 474 33.92 15.84 21.07
N GLN A 475 34.33 14.84 20.27
CA GLN A 475 34.52 15.01 18.82
C GLN A 475 33.23 15.39 18.10
N LEU A 476 32.07 14.92 18.58
CA LEU A 476 30.78 15.32 18.01
C LEU A 476 30.50 16.79 18.29
N ILE A 477 30.72 17.27 19.51
CA ILE A 477 30.57 18.68 19.86
C ILE A 477 31.51 19.54 19.01
N GLU A 478 32.78 19.12 18.88
CA GLU A 478 33.75 19.83 18.05
C GLU A 478 33.36 19.88 16.57
N LEU A 479 32.75 18.83 16.01
CA LEU A 479 32.27 18.86 14.63
C LEU A 479 31.01 19.73 14.47
N LEU A 480 30.12 19.70 15.47
CA LEU A 480 28.87 20.44 15.43
C LEU A 480 29.05 21.96 15.51
N GLN A 481 30.14 22.45 16.10
CA GLN A 481 30.43 23.88 16.10
C GLN A 481 30.63 24.46 14.67
N PHE A 482 31.05 23.62 13.71
CA PHE A 482 31.30 24.01 12.31
C PHE A 482 30.18 23.59 11.35
N THR A 483 29.13 22.94 11.84
CA THR A 483 28.02 22.42 11.02
C THR A 483 26.67 22.97 11.51
N PRO A 484 26.50 24.30 11.56
CA PRO A 484 25.34 24.94 12.20
C PRO A 484 24.00 24.59 11.56
N ASN A 485 23.98 24.22 10.28
CA ASN A 485 22.76 23.91 9.51
C ASN A 485 22.33 22.43 9.60
N VAL A 486 23.03 21.61 10.39
CA VAL A 486 22.64 20.22 10.60
C VAL A 486 21.35 20.19 11.40
N HIS A 487 20.31 19.62 10.80
CA HIS A 487 19.00 19.43 11.46
C HIS A 487 18.68 17.95 11.70
N VAL A 488 19.34 17.03 11.00
CA VAL A 488 19.23 15.58 11.23
C VAL A 488 20.55 15.00 11.70
N LEU A 489 20.55 14.44 12.91
CA LEU A 489 21.67 13.71 13.50
C LEU A 489 21.31 12.24 13.69
N LYS A 490 22.13 11.34 13.14
CA LYS A 490 22.01 9.90 13.38
C LYS A 490 23.30 9.37 13.99
N LEU A 491 23.18 8.60 15.07
CA LEU A 491 24.29 8.00 15.80
C LEU A 491 24.06 6.49 15.91
N ASP A 492 25.12 5.71 15.81
CA ASP A 492 25.08 4.30 16.20
C ASP A 492 25.09 4.18 17.73
N SER A 493 26.14 4.69 18.38
CA SER A 493 26.25 4.77 19.83
C SER A 493 26.87 6.07 20.32
N ILE A 494 26.78 6.31 21.62
CA ILE A 494 27.41 7.43 22.30
C ILE A 494 28.48 6.88 23.23
N LEU A 495 29.74 7.17 22.92
CA LEU A 495 30.85 6.93 23.83
C LEU A 495 31.10 8.17 24.69
N LEU A 496 30.96 7.99 25.99
CA LEU A 496 31.40 8.96 27.01
C LEU A 496 32.63 8.35 27.67
N TYR A 497 33.83 8.87 27.35
CA TYR A 497 35.08 8.32 27.82
C TYR A 497 35.44 8.85 29.21
N ARG A 498 34.95 8.23 30.30
CA ARG A 498 35.31 8.51 31.72
C ARG A 498 35.20 9.97 32.21
N THR A 499 34.92 10.94 31.34
CA THR A 499 34.58 12.31 31.68
C THR A 499 33.15 12.32 32.23
N ASP A 500 32.99 12.83 33.45
CA ASP A 500 31.68 13.05 34.04
C ASP A 500 30.82 13.86 33.07
N SER A 501 29.57 13.43 32.85
CA SER A 501 28.58 14.16 32.06
C SER A 501 28.45 15.63 32.49
N LEU A 502 28.72 15.91 33.76
CA LEU A 502 28.81 17.25 34.35
C LEU A 502 29.94 18.10 33.74
N LEU A 503 31.13 17.53 33.51
CA LEU A 503 32.26 18.27 32.92
C LEU A 503 31.96 18.68 31.47
N ILE A 504 31.29 17.79 30.72
CA ILE A 504 30.88 18.09 29.34
C ILE A 504 29.84 19.22 29.32
N GLN A 505 28.91 19.25 30.27
CA GLN A 505 27.91 20.33 30.38
C GLN A 505 28.53 21.67 30.78
N GLN A 506 29.61 21.65 31.57
CA GLN A 506 30.32 22.86 31.98
C GLN A 506 31.24 23.40 30.88
N ASN A 507 31.65 22.57 29.91
CA ASN A 507 32.48 22.97 28.79
C ASN A 507 31.80 24.08 27.96
N ASP A 508 32.52 25.19 27.75
CA ASP A 508 32.03 26.34 27.00
C ASP A 508 31.71 26.01 25.54
N LEU A 509 32.41 25.02 24.96
CA LEU A 509 32.13 24.50 23.63
C LEU A 509 30.73 23.86 23.56
N SER A 510 30.38 23.03 24.55
CA SER A 510 29.06 22.40 24.62
C SER A 510 27.95 23.43 24.77
N LYS A 511 28.17 24.47 25.60
CA LYS A 511 27.23 25.59 25.76
C LYS A 511 27.07 26.38 24.47
N LEU A 512 28.16 26.60 23.73
CA LEU A 512 28.13 27.26 22.43
C LEU A 512 27.32 26.42 21.44
N VAL A 513 27.65 25.15 21.28
CA VAL A 513 26.92 24.22 20.39
C VAL A 513 25.44 24.19 20.73
N SER A 514 25.08 24.09 22.02
CA SER A 514 23.68 24.10 22.48
C SER A 514 22.89 25.34 22.05
N LYS A 515 23.55 26.49 21.95
CA LYS A 515 22.91 27.75 21.49
C LYS A 515 22.76 27.83 19.98
N ILE A 516 23.74 27.35 19.22
CA ILE A 516 23.82 27.57 17.77
C ILE A 516 23.20 26.44 16.93
N ASN A 517 23.15 25.21 17.44
CA ASN A 517 22.70 24.08 16.62
C ASN A 517 21.19 24.14 16.31
N THR A 518 20.83 23.64 15.14
CA THR A 518 19.44 23.55 14.65
C THR A 518 18.93 22.11 14.60
N ILE A 519 19.47 21.22 15.44
CA ILE A 519 19.13 19.80 15.39
C ILE A 519 17.71 19.58 15.90
N THR A 520 16.82 19.18 15.00
CA THR A 520 15.41 18.86 15.30
C THR A 520 15.15 17.36 15.33
N LYS A 521 15.97 16.56 14.64
CA LYS A 521 15.80 15.10 14.55
C LYS A 521 17.04 14.35 14.98
N VAL A 522 16.91 13.52 16.00
CA VAL A 522 17.97 12.67 16.53
C VAL A 522 17.57 11.20 16.45
N THR A 523 18.46 10.36 15.94
CA THR A 523 18.30 8.90 15.93
C THR A 523 19.52 8.23 16.54
N ILE A 524 19.32 7.36 17.53
CA ILE A 524 20.39 6.63 18.23
C ILE A 524 20.06 5.14 18.14
N SER A 525 20.95 4.37 17.52
CA SER A 525 20.66 3.00 17.06
C SER A 525 20.90 1.93 18.14
N LYS A 526 21.94 2.11 18.96
CA LYS A 526 22.23 1.28 20.13
C LYS A 526 21.49 1.75 21.38
N GLU A 527 21.47 0.87 22.37
CA GLU A 527 20.81 1.09 23.65
C GLU A 527 21.39 2.32 24.36
N ILE A 528 20.50 3.17 24.89
CA ILE A 528 20.86 4.41 25.59
C ILE A 528 20.33 4.43 27.03
N THR A 529 21.14 4.96 27.94
CA THR A 529 20.82 5.15 29.35
C THR A 529 20.18 6.52 29.60
N LEU A 530 19.55 6.70 30.76
CA LEU A 530 18.98 8.00 31.16
C LEU A 530 20.00 9.13 31.16
N GLU A 531 21.19 8.92 31.73
CA GLU A 531 22.25 9.94 31.82
C GLU A 531 22.63 10.48 30.43
N LYS A 532 22.74 9.59 29.43
CA LYS A 532 23.03 9.98 28.06
C LYS A 532 21.88 10.77 27.43
N ILE A 533 20.63 10.40 27.69
CA ILE A 533 19.46 11.19 27.25
C ILE A 533 19.45 12.58 27.86
N GLN A 534 19.77 12.70 29.15
CA GLN A 534 19.85 13.98 29.86
C GLN A 534 20.92 14.88 29.25
N LEU A 535 22.10 14.31 28.95
CA LEU A 535 23.15 15.03 28.24
C LEU A 535 22.67 15.50 26.86
N PHE A 536 22.07 14.61 26.06
CA PHE A 536 21.60 14.94 24.70
C PHE A 536 20.58 16.04 24.67
N THR A 537 19.55 15.97 25.52
CA THR A 537 18.50 17.00 25.58
C THR A 537 19.03 18.35 26.04
N THR A 538 20.11 18.36 26.84
CA THR A 538 20.80 19.60 27.25
C THR A 538 21.62 20.20 26.09
N VAL A 539 22.32 19.37 25.32
CA VAL A 539 23.11 19.83 24.17
C VAL A 539 22.23 20.18 22.96
N PHE A 540 21.10 19.50 22.78
CA PHE A 540 20.20 19.67 21.65
C PHE A 540 18.81 20.09 22.14
N PRO A 541 18.65 21.33 22.61
CA PRO A 541 17.42 21.76 23.24
C PRO A 541 16.24 21.89 22.25
N ARG A 542 16.48 21.81 20.93
CA ARG A 542 15.48 21.96 19.86
C ARG A 542 15.00 20.63 19.26
N ILE A 543 15.28 19.50 19.90
CA ILE A 543 14.83 18.20 19.38
C ILE A 543 13.29 18.16 19.35
N GLU A 544 12.75 17.88 18.17
CA GLU A 544 11.33 17.63 17.91
C GLU A 544 11.06 16.13 17.77
N TYR A 545 12.00 15.39 17.16
CA TYR A 545 11.89 13.97 16.85
C TYR A 545 13.05 13.19 17.44
N LEU A 546 12.78 12.29 18.40
CA LEU A 546 13.78 11.43 19.01
C LEU A 546 13.50 9.97 18.70
N THR A 547 14.44 9.28 18.05
CA THR A 547 14.40 7.83 17.86
C THR A 547 15.51 7.18 18.66
N ILE A 548 15.18 6.27 19.57
CA ILE A 548 16.14 5.62 20.47
C ILE A 548 15.92 4.11 20.55
N ASN A 549 16.93 3.39 21.00
CA ASN A 549 16.82 2.01 21.46
C ASN A 549 17.12 1.99 22.97
N LEU A 550 16.41 1.19 23.76
CA LEU A 550 16.51 1.24 25.22
C LEU A 550 16.36 -0.13 25.85
N TYR A 551 17.00 -0.32 27.00
CA TYR A 551 16.74 -1.48 27.84
C TYR A 551 15.37 -1.36 28.50
N LYS A 552 14.75 -2.51 28.80
CA LYS A 552 13.42 -2.55 29.42
C LYS A 552 13.38 -1.76 30.74
N ASP A 553 14.44 -1.86 31.53
CA ASP A 553 14.52 -1.20 32.84
C ASP A 553 14.72 0.32 32.73
N ASP A 554 15.24 0.80 31.60
CA ASP A 554 15.44 2.22 31.32
C ASP A 554 14.20 2.92 30.74
N LEU A 555 13.19 2.17 30.26
CA LEU A 555 11.99 2.74 29.63
C LEU A 555 11.30 3.75 30.55
N GLN A 556 11.01 3.33 31.78
CA GLN A 556 10.25 4.13 32.73
C GLN A 556 10.98 5.41 33.17
N PRO A 557 12.27 5.36 33.60
CA PRO A 557 13.00 6.57 33.95
C PRO A 557 13.18 7.52 32.76
N ILE A 558 13.49 7.01 31.56
CA ILE A 558 13.64 7.85 30.35
C ILE A 558 12.32 8.50 29.96
N ALA A 559 11.22 7.74 29.91
CA ALA A 559 9.91 8.28 29.56
C ALA A 559 9.44 9.34 30.57
N ARG A 560 9.67 9.14 31.88
CA ARG A 560 9.36 10.17 32.90
C ARG A 560 10.17 11.44 32.67
N PHE A 561 11.46 11.33 32.36
CA PHE A 561 12.31 12.49 32.10
C PHE A 561 11.89 13.24 30.84
N LEU A 562 11.65 12.53 29.73
CA LEU A 562 11.32 13.13 28.44
C LEU A 562 9.93 13.78 28.42
N LEU A 563 8.95 13.15 29.06
CA LEU A 563 7.55 13.59 29.06
C LEU A 563 7.19 14.49 30.26
N SER A 564 8.14 14.81 31.13
CA SER A 564 7.89 15.71 32.26
C SER A 564 7.68 17.14 31.76
N LYS A 565 6.55 17.75 32.12
CA LYS A 565 6.25 19.16 31.82
C LYS A 565 7.22 20.15 32.44
N SER A 566 7.94 19.76 33.50
CA SER A 566 8.94 20.62 34.13
C SER A 566 10.28 20.65 33.40
N ASN A 567 10.47 19.81 32.38
CA ASN A 567 11.74 19.70 31.68
C ASN A 567 11.81 20.66 30.49
N ASN A 568 12.45 21.82 30.70
CA ASN A 568 12.63 22.82 29.65
C ASN A 568 13.43 22.31 28.45
N ASN A 569 14.27 21.29 28.64
CA ASN A 569 15.13 20.73 27.59
C ASN A 569 14.36 19.87 26.58
N THR A 570 13.13 19.46 26.89
CA THR A 570 12.30 18.61 26.02
C THR A 570 11.02 19.31 25.55
N ARG A 571 10.93 20.63 25.73
CA ARG A 571 9.72 21.41 25.40
C ARG A 571 9.30 21.36 23.93
N TYR A 572 10.24 21.10 23.01
CA TYR A 572 9.96 20.98 21.57
C TYR A 572 9.71 19.54 21.12
N LEU A 573 9.96 18.56 21.99
CA LEU A 573 9.80 17.16 21.65
C LEU A 573 8.31 16.87 21.45
N SER A 574 7.95 16.50 20.22
CA SER A 574 6.59 16.15 19.81
C SER A 574 6.49 14.68 19.38
N SER A 575 7.63 14.01 19.20
CA SER A 575 7.67 12.61 18.80
C SER A 575 8.80 11.83 19.44
N LEU A 576 8.45 10.67 20.01
CA LEU A 576 9.36 9.66 20.53
C LEU A 576 9.14 8.34 19.79
N CYS A 577 10.20 7.81 19.18
CA CYS A 577 10.22 6.50 18.56
C CYS A 577 11.19 5.58 19.31
N ILE A 578 10.71 4.42 19.72
CA ILE A 578 11.52 3.40 20.39
C ILE A 578 11.69 2.21 19.44
N SER A 579 12.93 1.92 19.07
CA SER A 579 13.29 0.85 18.13
C SER A 579 13.36 -0.52 18.83
N LYS A 580 13.37 -1.61 18.03
CA LYS A 580 13.54 -3.02 18.47
C LYS A 580 12.59 -3.47 19.60
N GLN A 581 11.29 -3.25 19.41
CA GLN A 581 10.29 -3.43 20.47
C GLN A 581 9.80 -4.86 20.65
N ARG A 582 9.46 -5.18 21.91
CA ARG A 582 8.54 -6.25 22.30
C ARG A 582 7.16 -5.64 22.61
N ASN A 583 6.08 -6.39 22.38
CA ASN A 583 4.70 -5.88 22.50
C ASN A 583 4.34 -5.39 23.92
N ASP A 584 5.06 -5.84 24.96
CA ASP A 584 4.84 -5.46 26.36
C ASP A 584 5.23 -3.99 26.66
N LEU A 585 6.18 -3.42 25.91
CA LEU A 585 6.64 -2.04 26.13
C LEU A 585 5.56 -1.00 25.83
N MET A 586 4.66 -1.28 24.87
CA MET A 586 3.51 -0.42 24.59
C MET A 586 2.61 -0.28 25.81
N ILE A 587 2.28 -1.41 26.45
CA ILE A 587 1.40 -1.45 27.62
C ILE A 587 2.06 -0.72 28.80
N ILE A 588 3.36 -0.94 29.01
CA ILE A 588 4.11 -0.29 30.09
C ILE A 588 4.12 1.24 29.88
N LEU A 589 4.39 1.71 28.67
CA LEU A 589 4.45 3.13 28.35
C LEU A 589 3.06 3.78 28.45
N GLU A 590 2.02 3.12 27.93
CA GLU A 590 0.64 3.60 28.01
C GLU A 590 0.16 3.72 29.47
N ASN A 591 0.43 2.70 30.30
CA ASN A 591 0.12 2.74 31.72
C ASN A 591 0.89 3.84 32.45
N LEU A 592 2.16 4.04 32.11
CA LEU A 592 2.97 5.12 32.69
C LEU A 592 2.40 6.50 32.38
N ILE A 593 2.02 6.75 31.12
CA ILE A 593 1.45 8.04 30.69
C ILE A 593 0.12 8.30 31.40
N LYS A 594 -0.76 7.29 31.47
CA LYS A 594 -2.08 7.40 32.14
C LYS A 594 -1.95 7.60 33.65
N LEU A 595 -1.18 6.75 34.34
CA LEU A 595 -1.08 6.77 35.81
C LEU A 595 -0.36 8.00 36.36
N LYS A 596 0.56 8.59 35.58
CA LYS A 596 1.33 9.78 35.99
C LYS A 596 0.84 11.07 35.33
N HIS A 597 -0.23 11.01 34.54
CA HIS A 597 -0.79 12.14 33.81
C HIS A 597 0.25 12.93 33.00
N LEU A 598 1.18 12.22 32.35
CA LEU A 598 2.31 12.83 31.65
C LEU A 598 1.85 13.61 30.41
N LEU A 599 0.90 13.06 29.65
CA LEU A 599 0.35 13.62 28.42
C LEU A 599 -1.18 13.61 28.46
N ARG A 600 -1.81 14.59 27.80
CA ARG A 600 -3.28 14.67 27.68
C ARG A 600 -3.74 14.13 26.33
N ASP A 601 -3.17 14.66 25.25
CA ASP A 601 -3.48 14.27 23.89
C ASP A 601 -2.26 13.57 23.29
N TYR A 602 -2.33 12.26 23.11
CA TYR A 602 -1.22 11.51 22.53
C TYR A 602 -1.71 10.35 21.67
N THR A 603 -0.90 9.99 20.67
CA THR A 603 -1.11 8.80 19.84
C THR A 603 0.03 7.83 20.05
N LEU A 604 -0.29 6.59 20.36
CA LEU A 604 0.68 5.50 20.52
C LEU A 604 0.42 4.42 19.45
N LYS A 605 1.40 4.11 18.59
CA LYS A 605 1.29 3.06 17.57
C LYS A 605 2.56 2.25 17.43
N VAL A 606 2.41 0.96 17.15
CA VAL A 606 3.51 0.09 16.75
C VAL A 606 3.53 -0.02 15.23
N ILE A 607 4.62 0.40 14.58
CA ILE A 607 4.81 0.34 13.12
C ILE A 607 6.19 -0.25 12.86
N ASN A 608 6.27 -1.32 12.05
CA ASN A 608 7.53 -1.96 11.67
C ASN A 608 8.43 -2.32 12.88
N ARG A 609 7.85 -2.90 13.93
CA ARG A 609 8.54 -3.26 15.19
C ARG A 609 9.16 -2.07 15.95
N LYS A 610 8.68 -0.86 15.70
CA LYS A 610 9.02 0.35 16.46
C LYS A 610 7.76 0.90 17.11
N LEU A 611 7.90 1.40 18.34
CA LEU A 611 6.82 2.03 19.10
C LEU A 611 6.95 3.54 18.91
N TYR A 612 5.90 4.16 18.39
CA TYR A 612 5.84 5.60 18.17
C TYR A 612 4.84 6.22 19.13
N LEU A 613 5.27 7.30 19.77
CA LEU A 613 4.47 8.18 20.60
C LEU A 613 4.54 9.58 20.00
N TRP A 614 3.39 10.18 19.74
CA TRP A 614 3.24 11.57 19.26
C TRP A 614 2.32 12.33 20.19
N TRP A 615 2.62 13.59 20.49
CA TRP A 615 1.82 14.46 21.36
C TRP A 615 2.00 15.94 21.04
#